data_AF-A0A7W0V580-F1
#
_entry.id   AF-A0A7W0V580-F1
#
_cell.length_a   1.000
_cell.length_b   1.000
_cell.length_c   1.000
_cell.angle_alpha   90.00
_cell.angle_beta   90.00
_cell.angle_gamma   90.00
#
_symmetry.space_group_name_H-M   'P 1'
#
loop_
_entity.id
_entity.type
_entity.pdbx_description
1 polymer ?
#
loop_
_entity_poly.entity_id
_entity_poly.type
_entity_poly.pdbx_seq_one_letter_code
_entity_poly.pdbx_strand_id
1 'polypeptide(L)'
;NTRTGALCASLLWTALADNVPDVRESVVPGGMAHACELETAVMQYLDPERVRTDRIADETNFVQGHFLQMDLTNSTGIHLGEHWWSSFSPSGVAGEATKGDAEKGRLMFERAADNLVALVRELRARPDPALTRLDRH
;
A
#
# COMPACT_ATOMS: atom_id res chain seq x y z
N ASN A 1 17.63 -1.63 33.34
CA ASN A 1 18.03 -1.61 31.91
C ASN A 1 17.41 -2.84 31.25
N THR A 2 16.22 -2.73 30.68
CA THR A 2 15.45 -3.85 30.11
C THR A 2 15.72 -3.95 28.61
N ARG A 3 16.86 -4.55 28.23
CA ARG A 3 17.10 -4.93 26.84
C ARG A 3 16.40 -6.26 26.58
N THR A 4 15.44 -6.29 25.66
CA THR A 4 14.83 -7.53 25.16
C THR A 4 15.46 -7.89 23.81
N GLY A 5 15.42 -9.16 23.42
CA GLY A 5 15.79 -9.63 22.07
C GLY A 5 14.67 -9.42 21.04
N ALA A 6 13.71 -8.53 21.30
CA ALA A 6 12.56 -8.34 20.44
C ALA A 6 12.98 -7.70 19.11
N LEU A 7 12.47 -8.25 18.01
CA LEU A 7 12.59 -7.68 16.67
C LEU A 7 11.24 -7.08 16.27
N CYS A 8 11.26 -5.90 15.64
CA CYS A 8 10.08 -5.17 15.19
C CYS A 8 10.23 -4.79 13.72
N ALA A 9 9.11 -4.82 12.98
CA ALA A 9 9.02 -4.34 11.60
C ALA A 9 7.67 -3.65 11.41
N SER A 10 7.64 -2.63 10.56
CA SER A 10 6.40 -2.08 10.00
C SER A 10 6.13 -2.71 8.65
N LEU A 11 4.87 -3.00 8.38
CA LEU A 11 4.42 -3.59 7.12
C LEU A 11 3.15 -2.87 6.68
N LEU A 12 3.17 -2.36 5.46
CA LEU A 12 1.96 -2.02 4.72
C LEU A 12 1.66 -3.18 3.77
N TRP A 13 0.41 -3.64 3.71
CA TRP A 13 0.03 -4.82 2.93
C TRP A 13 0.33 -4.67 1.43
N THR A 14 0.38 -3.45 0.90
CA THR A 14 0.74 -3.18 -0.49
C THR A 14 2.15 -3.65 -0.84
N ALA A 15 3.06 -3.73 0.12
CA ALA A 15 4.38 -4.32 -0.07
C ALA A 15 4.34 -5.83 -0.36
N LEU A 16 3.21 -6.50 -0.04
CA LEU A 16 2.97 -7.90 -0.34
C LEU A 16 2.19 -8.10 -1.64
N ALA A 17 1.59 -7.05 -2.20
CA ALA A 17 0.94 -7.07 -3.52
C ALA A 17 1.98 -6.80 -4.62
N ASP A 18 2.98 -7.65 -4.75
CA ASP A 18 4.10 -7.49 -5.70
C ASP A 18 3.68 -7.59 -7.19
N ASN A 19 2.44 -7.97 -7.48
CA ASN A 19 1.85 -7.98 -8.82
C ASN A 19 1.18 -6.65 -9.21
N VAL A 20 1.15 -5.64 -8.34
CA VAL A 20 0.54 -4.34 -8.66
C VAL A 20 1.09 -3.73 -9.96
N PRO A 21 2.40 -3.76 -10.28
CA PRO A 21 2.91 -3.22 -11.54
C PRO A 21 2.31 -3.85 -12.80
N ASP A 22 1.86 -5.11 -12.72
CA ASP A 22 1.27 -5.85 -13.85
C ASP A 22 -0.25 -5.61 -13.98
N VAL A 23 -0.91 -5.24 -12.87
CA VAL A 23 -2.37 -5.08 -12.78
C VAL A 23 -2.80 -3.61 -12.89
N ARG A 24 -1.95 -2.69 -12.44
CA ARG A 24 -2.20 -1.25 -12.39
C ARG A 24 -2.37 -0.64 -13.79
N GLU A 25 -3.41 0.18 -13.95
CA GLU A 25 -3.60 1.02 -15.15
C GLU A 25 -3.45 2.52 -14.86
N SER A 26 -3.42 2.90 -13.59
CA SER A 26 -3.28 4.28 -13.19
C SER A 26 -1.87 4.83 -13.41
N VAL A 27 -1.79 6.13 -13.65
CA VAL A 27 -0.54 6.85 -13.94
C VAL A 27 0.48 6.61 -12.85
N VAL A 28 1.74 6.33 -13.21
CA VAL A 28 2.83 6.14 -12.25
C VAL A 28 3.80 7.33 -12.35
N PRO A 29 4.10 8.03 -11.24
CA PRO A 29 3.49 7.94 -9.91
C PRO A 29 2.18 8.75 -9.81
N GLY A 30 1.43 8.52 -8.73
CA GLY A 30 0.28 9.35 -8.34
C GLY A 30 -1.07 8.67 -8.48
N GLY A 31 -1.20 7.73 -9.41
CA GLY A 31 -2.44 7.00 -9.67
C GLY A 31 -2.95 6.15 -8.49
N MET A 32 -2.06 5.72 -7.59
CA MET A 32 -2.38 4.94 -6.40
C MET A 32 -1.84 5.59 -5.14
N ALA A 33 -2.57 6.50 -4.50
CA ALA A 33 -2.16 7.12 -3.23
C ALA A 33 -3.16 6.89 -2.07
N HIS A 34 -4.42 7.28 -2.23
CA HIS A 34 -5.48 7.05 -1.24
C HIS A 34 -6.89 7.05 -1.87
N ALA A 35 -7.79 6.19 -1.39
CA ALA A 35 -9.07 5.86 -2.02
C ALA A 35 -8.95 5.68 -3.55
N CYS A 36 -7.81 5.13 -3.97
CA CYS A 36 -7.32 5.14 -5.35
C CYS A 36 -7.74 3.87 -6.10
N GLU A 37 -7.16 3.61 -7.29
CA GLU A 37 -7.40 2.39 -8.07
C GLU A 37 -7.30 1.12 -7.21
N LEU A 38 -6.20 0.96 -6.46
CA LEU A 38 -5.92 -0.25 -5.68
C LEU A 38 -6.92 -0.46 -4.54
N GLU A 39 -7.20 0.58 -3.75
CA GLU A 39 -8.11 0.46 -2.61
C GLU A 39 -9.56 0.30 -3.07
N THR A 40 -9.97 1.02 -4.12
CA THR A 40 -11.30 0.90 -4.71
C THR A 40 -11.50 -0.48 -5.33
N ALA A 41 -10.50 -1.00 -6.05
CA ALA A 41 -10.53 -2.33 -6.63
C ALA A 41 -10.70 -3.41 -5.55
N VAL A 42 -9.87 -3.37 -4.51
CA VAL A 42 -9.95 -4.34 -3.40
C VAL A 42 -11.28 -4.26 -2.66
N MET A 43 -11.81 -3.06 -2.42
CA MET A 43 -13.14 -2.93 -1.80
C MET A 43 -14.26 -3.44 -2.69
N GLN A 44 -14.19 -3.24 -4.01
CA GLN A 44 -15.16 -3.82 -4.94
C GLN A 44 -15.11 -5.36 -4.97
N TYR A 45 -13.94 -5.96 -4.74
CA TYR A 45 -13.81 -7.41 -4.61
C TYR A 45 -14.36 -7.93 -3.28
N LEU A 46 -13.97 -7.31 -2.16
CA LEU A 46 -14.26 -7.83 -0.82
C LEU A 46 -15.67 -7.49 -0.33
N ASP A 47 -16.13 -6.27 -0.60
CA ASP A 47 -17.41 -5.76 -0.10
C ASP A 47 -17.98 -4.68 -1.05
N PRO A 48 -18.46 -5.09 -2.23
CA PRO A 48 -18.97 -4.15 -3.24
C PRO A 48 -20.16 -3.32 -2.75
N GLU A 49 -20.96 -3.82 -1.80
CA GLU A 49 -22.13 -3.10 -1.26
C GLU A 49 -21.74 -1.85 -0.48
N ARG A 50 -20.50 -1.80 0.05
CA ARG A 50 -19.96 -0.61 0.73
C ARG A 50 -19.33 0.39 -0.22
N VAL A 51 -19.17 0.04 -1.50
CA VAL A 51 -18.61 0.95 -2.50
C VAL A 51 -19.74 1.79 -3.09
N ARG A 52 -19.69 3.09 -2.85
CA ARG A 52 -20.58 4.07 -3.48
C ARG A 52 -20.12 4.35 -4.90
N THR A 53 -20.41 3.43 -5.82
CA THR A 53 -20.00 3.49 -7.23
C THR A 53 -20.46 4.77 -7.91
N ASP A 54 -21.60 5.34 -7.50
CA ASP A 54 -22.13 6.64 -7.93
C ASP A 54 -21.26 7.86 -7.55
N ARG A 55 -20.24 7.66 -6.72
CA ARG A 55 -19.38 8.71 -6.14
C ARG A 55 -17.90 8.50 -6.39
N ILE A 56 -17.51 7.48 -7.15
CA ILE A 56 -16.11 7.25 -7.51
C ILE A 56 -15.67 8.40 -8.41
N ALA A 57 -14.55 9.03 -8.05
CA ALA A 57 -13.97 10.15 -8.79
C ALA A 57 -12.45 10.07 -8.70
N ASP A 58 -11.78 10.60 -9.73
CA ASP A 58 -10.33 10.74 -9.74
C ASP A 58 -9.95 12.13 -9.25
N GLU A 59 -8.95 12.19 -8.38
CA GLU A 59 -8.41 13.45 -7.87
C GLU A 59 -6.89 13.35 -7.82
N THR A 60 -6.21 14.11 -8.67
CA THR A 60 -4.74 14.07 -8.82
C THR A 60 -4.12 15.45 -8.64
N ASN A 61 -4.75 16.33 -7.85
CA ASN A 61 -4.32 17.73 -7.69
C ASN A 61 -3.19 17.94 -6.66
N PHE A 62 -2.44 16.88 -6.34
CA PHE A 62 -1.30 16.91 -5.44
C PHE A 62 0.02 16.97 -6.22
N VAL A 63 1.11 17.34 -5.53
CA VAL A 63 2.41 17.48 -6.16
C VAL A 63 2.96 16.12 -6.60
N GLN A 64 3.30 16.01 -7.88
CA GLN A 64 3.96 14.86 -8.51
C GLN A 64 5.22 15.32 -9.25
N GLY A 65 6.24 15.69 -8.49
CA GLY A 65 7.56 16.08 -8.97
C GLY A 65 8.53 14.90 -9.07
N HIS A 66 9.81 15.18 -9.28
CA HIS A 66 10.85 14.15 -9.33
C HIS A 66 11.09 13.49 -7.96
N PHE A 67 11.12 14.30 -6.89
CA PHE A 67 11.34 13.83 -5.52
C PHE A 67 10.09 13.94 -4.64
N LEU A 68 9.14 14.80 -4.97
CA LEU A 68 7.91 14.99 -4.21
C LEU A 68 6.80 14.21 -4.91
N GLN A 69 6.50 13.02 -4.40
CA GLN A 69 5.52 12.13 -5.00
C GLN A 69 4.69 11.48 -3.89
N MET A 70 3.44 11.22 -4.21
CA MET A 70 2.52 10.45 -3.39
C MET A 70 2.10 9.21 -4.19
N ASP A 71 2.54 8.03 -3.77
CA ASP A 71 2.17 6.75 -4.38
C ASP A 71 2.40 5.62 -3.38
N LEU A 72 1.49 4.64 -3.31
CA LEU A 72 1.55 3.48 -2.43
C LEU A 72 2.55 2.42 -2.90
N THR A 73 2.96 2.47 -4.16
CA THR A 73 3.77 1.44 -4.81
C THR A 73 5.09 1.94 -5.35
N ASN A 74 5.25 3.25 -5.55
CA ASN A 74 6.51 3.85 -5.96
C ASN A 74 7.31 4.36 -4.76
N SER A 75 8.57 3.93 -4.62
CA SER A 75 9.41 4.20 -3.45
C SER A 75 10.33 5.42 -3.57
N THR A 76 10.28 6.15 -4.69
CA THR A 76 11.26 7.22 -4.98
C THR A 76 10.89 8.60 -4.43
N GLY A 77 9.68 8.74 -3.86
CA GLY A 77 9.15 10.02 -3.39
C GLY A 77 9.34 10.29 -1.90
N ILE A 78 9.76 11.51 -1.56
CA ILE A 78 9.51 12.13 -0.26
C ILE A 78 8.03 12.48 -0.21
N HIS A 79 7.29 11.77 0.65
CA HIS A 79 5.93 12.12 0.96
C HIS A 79 5.91 13.19 2.05
N LEU A 80 5.58 14.43 1.68
CA LEU A 80 5.50 15.54 2.64
C LEU A 80 4.23 15.49 3.51
N GLY A 81 3.29 14.58 3.21
CA GLY A 81 1.98 14.54 3.85
C GLY A 81 1.29 15.87 3.68
N GLU A 82 0.77 16.16 2.48
CA GLU A 82 0.12 17.43 2.17
C GLU A 82 -0.83 17.82 3.31
N HIS A 83 -0.41 18.83 4.08
CA HIS A 83 -0.87 19.01 5.46
C HIS A 83 -2.38 19.24 5.58
N TRP A 84 -3.04 19.64 4.49
CA TRP A 84 -4.47 19.83 4.41
C TRP A 84 -5.04 19.05 3.23
N TRP A 85 -5.62 17.88 3.50
CA TRP A 85 -6.24 17.05 2.46
C TRP A 85 -7.23 17.82 1.59
N SER A 86 -8.00 18.71 2.22
CA SER A 86 -8.97 19.58 1.55
C SER A 86 -8.35 20.59 0.57
N SER A 87 -7.02 20.81 0.55
CA SER A 87 -6.38 21.72 -0.41
C SER A 87 -6.23 21.12 -1.80
N PHE A 88 -6.21 19.79 -1.90
CA PHE A 88 -6.00 19.09 -3.17
C PHE A 88 -7.10 18.05 -3.45
N SER A 89 -7.77 17.57 -2.40
CA SER A 89 -8.77 16.53 -2.48
C SER A 89 -10.06 16.89 -1.72
N PRO A 90 -11.09 17.41 -2.42
CA PRO A 90 -12.40 17.64 -1.84
C PRO A 90 -13.12 16.35 -1.40
N SER A 91 -12.93 15.23 -2.11
CA SER A 91 -13.63 13.97 -1.79
C SER A 91 -12.87 13.07 -0.82
N GLY A 92 -11.58 13.31 -0.61
CA GLY A 92 -10.67 12.41 0.10
C GLY A 92 -9.83 11.53 -0.83
N VAL A 93 -10.16 11.45 -2.12
CA VAL A 93 -9.38 10.67 -3.10
C VAL A 93 -8.04 11.31 -3.43
N ALA A 94 -7.00 10.48 -3.47
CA ALA A 94 -5.72 10.79 -4.05
C ALA A 94 -5.33 9.71 -5.07
N GLY A 95 -5.54 9.97 -6.36
CA GLY A 95 -5.25 9.05 -7.46
C GLY A 95 -6.43 8.82 -8.40
N GLU A 96 -6.37 7.73 -9.16
CA GLU A 96 -7.35 7.40 -10.20
C GLU A 96 -8.27 6.24 -9.76
N ALA A 97 -9.21 6.52 -8.87
CA ALA A 97 -10.16 5.55 -8.32
C ALA A 97 -11.07 4.90 -9.38
N THR A 98 -11.39 5.61 -10.47
CA THR A 98 -12.29 5.14 -11.53
C THR A 98 -11.75 3.92 -12.29
N LYS A 99 -10.44 3.67 -12.21
CA LYS A 99 -9.79 2.51 -12.81
C LYS A 99 -9.90 1.25 -11.96
N GLY A 100 -10.40 1.36 -10.73
CA GLY A 100 -10.56 0.21 -9.85
C GLY A 100 -11.74 -0.67 -10.27
N ASP A 101 -11.53 -1.98 -10.31
CA ASP A 101 -12.59 -2.98 -10.52
C ASP A 101 -12.36 -4.22 -9.64
N ALA A 102 -13.38 -5.06 -9.52
CA ALA A 102 -13.35 -6.22 -8.64
C ALA A 102 -12.33 -7.29 -9.08
N GLU A 103 -12.03 -7.43 -10.38
CA GLU A 103 -11.08 -8.45 -10.84
C GLU A 103 -9.65 -8.04 -10.51
N LYS A 104 -9.30 -6.77 -10.74
CA LYS A 104 -8.04 -6.19 -10.26
C LYS A 104 -7.91 -6.34 -8.75
N GLY A 105 -9.00 -6.08 -8.03
CA GLY A 105 -9.09 -6.22 -6.58
C GLY A 105 -8.76 -7.63 -6.12
N ARG A 106 -9.35 -8.63 -6.77
CA ARG A 106 -9.08 -10.05 -6.54
C ARG A 106 -7.61 -10.38 -6.78
N LEU A 107 -7.06 -10.01 -7.93
CA LEU A 107 -5.67 -10.30 -8.31
C LEU A 107 -4.67 -9.72 -7.30
N MET A 108 -4.85 -8.47 -6.88
CA MET A 108 -3.95 -7.82 -5.91
C MET A 108 -4.13 -8.36 -4.49
N PHE A 109 -5.38 -8.56 -4.04
CA PHE A 109 -5.67 -9.02 -2.68
C PHE A 109 -5.20 -10.47 -2.46
N GLU A 110 -5.53 -11.38 -3.38
CA GLU A 110 -5.13 -12.79 -3.25
C GLU A 110 -3.60 -12.91 -3.25
N ARG A 111 -2.90 -12.16 -4.10
CA ARG A 111 -1.44 -12.14 -4.11
C ARG A 111 -0.86 -11.64 -2.78
N ALA A 112 -1.40 -10.57 -2.23
CA ALA A 112 -0.98 -10.05 -0.92
C ALA A 112 -1.25 -11.04 0.21
N ALA A 113 -2.39 -11.74 0.18
CA ALA A 113 -2.74 -12.75 1.18
C ALA A 113 -1.78 -13.96 1.11
N ASP A 114 -1.48 -14.45 -0.08
CA ASP A 114 -0.52 -15.55 -0.29
C ASP A 114 0.88 -15.17 0.20
N ASN A 115 1.33 -13.95 -0.14
CA ASN A 115 2.62 -13.43 0.30
C ASN A 115 2.65 -13.18 1.81
N LEU A 116 1.54 -12.79 2.45
CA LEU A 116 1.46 -12.68 3.91
C LEU A 116 1.62 -14.04 4.57
N VAL A 117 0.98 -15.09 4.03
CA VAL A 117 1.13 -16.46 4.53
C VAL A 117 2.58 -16.93 4.37
N ALA A 118 3.22 -16.64 3.24
CA ALA A 118 4.64 -16.93 3.02
C ALA A 118 5.53 -16.20 4.03
N LEU A 119 5.31 -14.91 4.25
CA LEU A 119 6.04 -14.11 5.24
C LEU A 119 5.89 -14.67 6.66
N VAL A 120 4.68 -15.07 7.08
CA VAL A 120 4.46 -15.68 8.40
C VAL A 120 5.26 -16.99 8.54
N ARG A 121 5.31 -17.81 7.48
CA ARG A 121 6.13 -19.04 7.47
C ARG A 121 7.61 -18.72 7.56
N GLU A 122 8.08 -17.71 6.83
CA GLU A 122 9.47 -17.24 6.89
C GLU A 122 9.84 -16.72 8.28
N LEU A 123 9.00 -15.87 8.87
CA LEU A 123 9.20 -15.33 10.22
C LEU A 123 9.23 -16.43 11.29
N ARG A 124 8.47 -17.51 11.09
CA ARG A 124 8.50 -18.68 11.97
C ARG A 124 9.74 -19.55 11.77
N ALA A 125 10.21 -19.69 10.54
CA ALA A 125 11.36 -20.53 10.19
C ALA A 125 12.70 -19.83 10.39
N ARG A 126 12.72 -18.49 10.46
CA ARG A 126 13.96 -17.73 10.61
C ARG A 126 14.69 -18.14 11.89
N PRO A 127 16.04 -18.25 11.86
CA PRO A 127 16.83 -18.44 13.06
C PRO A 127 16.63 -17.29 14.05
N ASP A 128 16.61 -17.58 15.35
CA ASP A 128 16.62 -16.55 16.38
C ASP A 128 18.03 -15.92 16.49
N PRO A 129 18.22 -14.65 16.08
CA PRO A 129 19.54 -14.02 16.11
C PRO A 129 20.08 -13.83 17.53
N ALA A 130 19.24 -13.91 18.57
CA ALA A 130 19.70 -13.92 19.95
C ALA A 130 20.56 -15.16 20.25
N LEU A 131 20.29 -16.31 19.61
CA LEU A 131 21.06 -17.55 19.79
C LEU A 131 22.47 -17.46 19.20
N THR A 132 22.68 -16.58 18.22
CA THR A 132 23.98 -16.38 17.55
C THR A 132 24.72 -15.12 18.03
N ARG A 133 24.20 -14.43 19.05
CA ARG A 133 24.80 -13.18 19.56
C ARG A 133 26.12 -13.47 20.27
N LEU A 134 27.19 -12.81 19.83
CA LEU A 134 28.49 -12.80 20.51
C LEU A 134 28.74 -11.40 21.08
N ASP A 135 28.58 -11.22 22.39
CA ASP A 135 28.90 -9.96 23.06
C ASP A 135 30.42 -9.83 23.20
N ARG A 136 31.01 -8.89 22.47
CA ARG A 136 32.48 -8.66 22.46
C ARG A 136 32.93 -7.48 23.33
N HIS A 137 32.02 -6.84 24.07
CA HIS A 137 32.28 -5.76 25.03
C HIS A 137 31.02 -5.47 25.86
#